data_AF-A0A3M1F7F2-F1
#
_entry.id   AF-A0A3M1F7F2-F1
#
_cell.length_a   1.000
_cell.length_b   1.000
_cell.length_c   1.000
_cell.angle_alpha   90.00
_cell.angle_beta   90.00
_cell.angle_gamma   90.00
#
_symmetry.space_group_name_H-M   'P 1'
#
loop_
_entity.id
_entity.type
_entity.pdbx_description
1 polymer ?
#
loop_
_entity_poly.entity_id
_entity_poly.type
_entity_poly.pdbx_seq_one_letter_code
_entity_poly.pdbx_strand_id
1 'polypeptide(L)'
;MNFARNKKGTDKPIEIFIALFIILAIAMLMLRMFSDQLKEKTNELKRQEQKARLDQQKQDALNECNDVCSRVTSNGCDEQSQVSFCLHKIGAGIDLNANGEIRSDEYGEEYAFGACETNVYCPLVTRCDTCGRNLDFKTCFQLVCQFFKDQITGPNATTRVALEMFDRYEFGECLTPEEKANKLTWDTALIPEVSSCLGIPTS
;
A
#
# COMPACT_ATOMS: atom_id res chain seq x y z
N MET A 1 66.67 -68.77 -13.57
CA MET A 1 65.43 -68.21 -14.15
C MET A 1 64.90 -67.15 -13.21
N ASN A 2 65.12 -65.87 -13.52
CA ASN A 2 64.62 -64.74 -12.73
C ASN A 2 63.48 -64.08 -13.51
N PHE A 3 62.25 -64.21 -13.03
CA PHE A 3 61.12 -63.42 -13.51
C PHE A 3 61.12 -62.06 -12.80
N ALA A 4 61.78 -61.07 -13.40
CA ALA A 4 61.66 -59.69 -13.00
C ALA A 4 60.30 -59.14 -13.47
N ARG A 5 59.38 -58.99 -12.52
CA ARG A 5 58.03 -58.46 -12.72
C ARG A 5 58.12 -56.92 -12.78
N ASN A 6 58.09 -56.34 -13.97
CA ASN A 6 58.03 -54.89 -14.17
C ASN A 6 56.57 -54.41 -13.96
N LYS A 7 56.24 -53.96 -12.74
CA LYS A 7 55.07 -53.12 -12.45
C LYS A 7 55.56 -51.70 -12.17
N LYS A 8 55.71 -50.89 -13.22
CA LYS A 8 55.90 -49.43 -13.11
C LYS A 8 55.21 -48.78 -14.30
N GLY A 9 54.03 -48.23 -14.10
CA GLY A 9 53.29 -47.58 -15.19
C GLY A 9 51.96 -46.93 -14.83
N THR A 10 51.37 -47.22 -13.67
CA THR A 10 50.00 -46.78 -13.34
C THR A 10 49.89 -45.69 -12.28
N ASP A 11 50.98 -45.24 -11.67
CA ASP A 11 50.93 -44.29 -10.54
C ASP A 11 50.92 -42.80 -10.98
N LYS A 12 51.40 -42.49 -12.18
CA LYS A 12 51.47 -41.10 -12.70
C LYS A 12 50.10 -40.46 -13.08
N PRO A 13 49.12 -41.18 -13.65
CA PRO A 13 47.83 -40.58 -13.97
C PRO A 13 47.00 -40.25 -12.72
N ILE A 14 47.10 -41.07 -11.66
CA ILE A 14 46.28 -40.93 -10.44
C ILE A 14 46.58 -39.61 -9.72
N GLU A 15 47.85 -39.21 -9.65
CA GLU A 15 48.28 -37.94 -9.02
C GLU A 15 47.73 -36.70 -9.76
N ILE A 16 47.65 -36.77 -11.10
CA ILE A 16 47.06 -35.71 -11.92
C ILE A 16 45.56 -35.56 -11.65
N PHE A 17 44.82 -36.67 -11.50
CA PHE A 17 43.40 -36.61 -11.18
C PHE A 17 43.13 -35.99 -9.80
N ILE A 18 43.98 -36.29 -8.81
CA ILE A 18 43.86 -35.71 -7.46
C ILE A 18 44.07 -34.18 -7.52
N ALA A 19 45.11 -33.72 -8.22
CA ALA A 19 45.35 -32.29 -8.38
C ALA A 19 44.17 -31.57 -9.08
N LEU A 20 43.56 -32.20 -10.07
CA LEU A 20 42.42 -31.66 -10.81
C LEU A 20 41.16 -31.54 -9.94
N PHE A 21 40.91 -32.55 -9.08
CA PHE A 21 39.81 -32.50 -8.11
C PHE A 21 39.98 -31.39 -7.06
N ILE A 22 41.21 -31.17 -6.59
CA ILE A 22 41.51 -30.08 -5.64
C ILE A 22 41.23 -28.72 -6.28
N ILE A 23 41.64 -28.51 -7.52
CA ILE A 23 41.38 -27.26 -8.26
C ILE A 23 39.86 -27.06 -8.43
N LEU A 24 39.11 -28.10 -8.78
CA LEU A 24 37.65 -28.04 -8.89
C LEU A 24 36.98 -27.69 -7.56
N ALA A 25 37.43 -28.27 -6.45
CA ALA A 25 36.90 -27.99 -5.12
C ALA A 25 37.13 -26.52 -4.72
N ILE A 26 38.34 -26.00 -5.00
CA ILE A 26 38.67 -24.58 -4.75
C ILE A 26 37.82 -23.66 -5.63
N ALA A 27 37.63 -24.01 -6.90
CA ALA A 27 36.79 -23.23 -7.82
C ALA A 27 35.32 -23.17 -7.34
N MET A 28 34.75 -24.29 -6.87
CA MET A 28 33.39 -24.30 -6.29
C MET A 28 33.30 -23.43 -5.03
N LEU A 29 34.32 -23.43 -4.18
CA LEU A 29 34.38 -22.59 -2.99
C LEU A 29 34.39 -21.10 -3.34
N MET A 30 35.20 -20.70 -4.31
CA MET A 30 35.21 -19.32 -4.80
C MET A 30 33.86 -18.92 -5.40
N LEU A 31 33.26 -19.78 -6.24
CA LEU A 31 31.95 -19.52 -6.84
C LEU A 31 30.85 -19.36 -5.79
N ARG A 32 30.89 -20.13 -4.68
CA ARG A 32 29.95 -19.95 -3.56
C ARG A 32 30.08 -18.59 -2.90
N MET A 33 31.30 -18.17 -2.57
CA MET A 33 31.53 -16.84 -1.96
C MET A 33 31.10 -15.70 -2.89
N PHE A 34 31.38 -15.79 -4.19
CA PHE A 34 30.90 -14.80 -5.17
C PHE A 34 29.36 -14.82 -5.30
N SER A 35 28.73 -16.00 -5.26
CA SER A 35 27.27 -16.11 -5.30
C SER A 35 26.62 -15.45 -4.09
N ASP A 36 27.19 -15.62 -2.90
CA ASP A 36 26.65 -15.03 -1.67
C ASP A 36 26.79 -13.50 -1.65
N GLN A 37 27.93 -12.96 -2.11
CA GLN A 37 28.11 -11.51 -2.25
C GLN A 37 27.16 -10.90 -3.30
N LEU A 38 26.93 -11.59 -4.42
CA LEU A 38 25.98 -11.13 -5.44
C LEU A 38 24.54 -11.16 -4.93
N LYS A 39 24.14 -12.18 -4.15
CA LYS A 39 22.81 -12.24 -3.53
C LYS A 39 22.58 -11.08 -2.56
N GLU A 40 23.57 -10.77 -1.73
CA GLU A 40 23.48 -9.65 -0.79
C GLU A 40 23.28 -8.31 -1.52
N LYS A 41 24.10 -8.04 -2.54
CA LYS A 41 23.98 -6.83 -3.36
C LYS A 41 22.68 -6.78 -4.17
N THR A 42 22.19 -7.91 -4.66
CA THR A 42 20.91 -7.98 -5.36
C THR A 42 19.74 -7.70 -4.41
N ASN A 43 19.78 -8.19 -3.18
CA ASN A 43 18.76 -7.93 -2.18
C ASN A 43 18.76 -6.47 -1.72
N GLU A 44 19.95 -5.87 -1.58
CA GLU A 44 20.10 -4.44 -1.28
C GLU A 44 19.51 -3.56 -2.40
N LEU A 45 19.81 -3.88 -3.67
CA LEU A 45 19.25 -3.19 -4.83
C LEU A 45 17.72 -3.32 -4.91
N LYS A 46 17.18 -4.52 -4.67
CA LYS A 46 15.72 -4.73 -4.62
C LYS A 46 15.04 -3.89 -3.55
N ARG A 47 15.63 -3.79 -2.36
CA ARG A 47 15.11 -2.93 -1.28
C ARG A 47 15.16 -1.45 -1.64
N GLN A 48 16.23 -1.00 -2.30
CA GLN A 48 16.34 0.39 -2.77
C GLN A 48 15.31 0.69 -3.86
N GLU A 49 15.10 -0.23 -4.80
CA GLU A 49 14.10 -0.12 -5.86
C GLU A 49 12.68 -0.07 -5.29
N GLN A 50 12.36 -0.96 -4.35
CA GLN A 50 11.06 -0.95 -3.65
C GLN A 50 10.83 0.37 -2.92
N LYS A 51 11.83 0.86 -2.18
CA LYS A 51 11.72 2.14 -1.49
C LYS A 51 11.52 3.31 -2.47
N ALA A 52 12.29 3.35 -3.56
CA ALA A 52 12.16 4.40 -4.56
C ALA A 52 10.78 4.38 -5.23
N ARG A 53 10.23 3.19 -5.52
CA ARG A 53 8.88 3.03 -6.07
C ARG A 53 7.81 3.54 -5.10
N LEU A 54 7.93 3.21 -3.82
CA LEU A 54 7.03 3.68 -2.78
C LEU A 54 7.11 5.20 -2.64
N ASP A 55 8.30 5.77 -2.55
CA ASP A 55 8.50 7.22 -2.50
C ASP A 55 7.92 7.93 -3.75
N GLN A 56 8.02 7.30 -4.93
CA GLN A 56 7.40 7.81 -6.15
C GLN A 56 5.87 7.78 -6.07
N GLN A 57 5.26 6.66 -5.65
CA GLN A 57 3.80 6.56 -5.50
C GLN A 57 3.24 7.56 -4.49
N LYS A 58 3.97 7.76 -3.38
CA LYS A 58 3.66 8.80 -2.39
C LYS A 58 3.64 10.19 -3.01
N GLN A 59 4.67 10.51 -3.80
CA GLN A 59 4.77 11.80 -4.47
C GLN A 59 3.68 11.99 -5.52
N ASP A 60 3.36 10.95 -6.29
CA ASP A 60 2.31 10.98 -7.30
C ASP A 60 0.93 11.20 -6.65
N ALA A 61 0.64 10.52 -5.55
CA ALA A 61 -0.56 10.74 -4.74
C ALA A 61 -0.65 12.17 -4.19
N LEU A 62 0.47 12.70 -3.66
CA LEU A 62 0.54 14.08 -3.18
C LEU A 62 0.27 15.06 -4.32
N ASN A 63 0.88 14.85 -5.50
CA ASN A 63 0.68 15.71 -6.66
C ASN A 63 -0.78 15.68 -7.12
N GLU A 64 -1.37 14.49 -7.25
CA GLU A 64 -2.78 14.32 -7.62
C GLU A 64 -3.70 15.06 -6.65
N CYS A 65 -3.48 14.93 -5.34
CA CYS A 65 -4.28 15.60 -4.33
C CYS A 65 -4.07 17.12 -4.30
N ASN A 66 -2.85 17.59 -4.56
CA ASN A 66 -2.57 19.02 -4.69
C ASN A 66 -3.23 19.61 -5.95
N ASP A 67 -3.32 18.86 -7.04
CA ASP A 67 -4.04 19.28 -8.25
C ASP A 67 -5.54 19.38 -7.98
N VAL A 68 -6.12 18.41 -7.26
CA VAL A 68 -7.52 18.45 -6.84
C VAL A 68 -7.77 19.65 -5.92
N CYS A 69 -6.90 19.87 -4.93
CA CYS A 69 -6.97 21.02 -4.02
C CYS A 69 -6.88 22.37 -4.78
N SER A 70 -6.00 22.45 -5.79
CA SER A 70 -5.86 23.64 -6.62
C SER A 70 -7.12 23.93 -7.45
N ARG A 71 -7.85 22.89 -7.88
CA ARG A 71 -9.15 23.02 -8.55
C ARG A 71 -10.23 23.59 -7.63
N VAL A 72 -10.22 23.28 -6.33
CA VAL A 72 -11.13 23.89 -5.34
C VAL A 72 -10.97 25.41 -5.33
N THR A 73 -9.72 25.88 -5.28
CA THR A 73 -9.42 27.32 -5.30
C THR A 73 -9.83 27.95 -6.64
N SER A 74 -9.54 27.27 -7.75
CA SER A 74 -9.85 27.75 -9.10
C SER A 74 -11.35 27.88 -9.36
N ASN A 75 -12.17 27.01 -8.75
CA ASN A 75 -13.62 27.05 -8.85
C ASN A 75 -14.28 28.06 -7.90
N GLY A 76 -13.48 28.90 -7.23
CA GLY A 76 -14.00 29.93 -6.34
C GLY A 76 -14.52 29.38 -5.02
N CYS A 77 -13.97 28.25 -4.56
CA CYS A 77 -14.25 27.69 -3.24
C CYS A 77 -15.69 27.25 -3.02
N ASP A 78 -16.40 26.88 -4.08
CA ASP A 78 -17.76 26.35 -3.98
C ASP A 78 -17.78 25.05 -3.16
N GLU A 79 -18.90 24.81 -2.48
CA GLU A 79 -19.05 23.63 -1.61
C GLU A 79 -18.86 22.32 -2.38
N GLN A 80 -19.31 22.26 -3.64
CA GLN A 80 -19.22 21.05 -4.45
C GLN A 80 -17.76 20.71 -4.80
N SER A 81 -16.91 21.69 -5.11
CA SER A 81 -15.47 21.43 -5.31
C SER A 81 -14.77 21.01 -4.02
N GLN A 82 -15.12 21.59 -2.87
CA GLN A 82 -14.58 21.15 -1.58
C GLN A 82 -14.97 19.70 -1.27
N VAL A 83 -16.25 19.34 -1.48
CA VAL A 83 -16.74 17.95 -1.34
C VAL A 83 -16.04 17.02 -2.34
N SER A 84 -15.80 17.49 -3.58
CA SER A 84 -15.07 16.72 -4.58
C SER A 84 -13.63 16.42 -4.14
N PHE A 85 -12.95 17.35 -3.46
CA PHE A 85 -11.63 17.07 -2.86
C PHE A 85 -11.73 16.01 -1.76
N CYS A 86 -12.71 16.16 -0.88
CA CYS A 86 -12.91 15.26 0.26
C CYS A 86 -13.26 13.82 -0.15
N LEU A 87 -13.91 13.65 -1.30
CA LEU A 87 -14.27 12.36 -1.89
C LEU A 87 -13.28 11.87 -2.96
N HIS A 88 -12.23 12.63 -3.26
CA HIS A 88 -11.26 12.24 -4.29
C HIS A 88 -10.42 11.07 -3.81
N LYS A 89 -10.55 9.95 -4.52
CA LYS A 89 -9.82 8.71 -4.30
C LYS A 89 -8.64 8.63 -5.26
N ILE A 90 -7.47 8.27 -4.75
CA ILE A 90 -6.26 8.12 -5.57
C ILE A 90 -6.42 6.93 -6.50
N GLY A 91 -6.39 7.19 -7.81
CA GLY A 91 -6.79 6.21 -8.82
C GLY A 91 -5.86 4.99 -8.92
N ALA A 92 -4.57 5.15 -8.61
CA ALA A 92 -3.58 4.09 -8.73
C ALA A 92 -3.47 3.20 -7.48
N GLY A 93 -4.07 3.60 -6.35
CA GLY A 93 -3.73 3.06 -5.03
C GLY A 93 -2.29 3.36 -4.62
N ILE A 94 -1.93 3.01 -3.40
CA ILE A 94 -0.55 3.15 -2.88
C ILE A 94 -0.16 1.81 -2.27
N ASP A 95 0.99 1.26 -2.64
CA ASP A 95 1.59 0.09 -1.98
C ASP A 95 2.21 0.58 -0.66
N LEU A 96 1.42 0.53 0.41
CA LEU A 96 1.75 1.12 1.69
C LEU A 96 2.62 0.19 2.55
N ASN A 97 2.55 -1.11 2.31
CA ASN A 97 3.33 -2.11 3.03
C ASN A 97 4.61 -2.55 2.30
N ALA A 98 4.86 -2.01 1.11
CA ALA A 98 6.04 -2.26 0.27
C ALA A 98 6.22 -3.74 -0.14
N ASN A 99 5.13 -4.51 -0.20
CA ASN A 99 5.15 -5.90 -0.65
C ASN A 99 5.29 -6.02 -2.19
N GLY A 100 5.14 -4.93 -2.93
CA GLY A 100 5.21 -4.85 -4.39
C GLY A 100 3.85 -4.98 -5.10
N GLU A 101 2.78 -5.21 -4.36
CA GLU A 101 1.42 -5.48 -4.78
C GLU A 101 0.45 -4.51 -4.11
N ILE A 102 -0.29 -3.73 -4.91
CA ILE A 102 -1.36 -2.88 -4.38
C ILE A 102 -2.56 -3.80 -4.12
N ARG A 103 -2.64 -4.34 -2.91
CA ARG A 103 -3.65 -5.34 -2.54
C ARG A 103 -4.82 -4.65 -1.87
N SER A 104 -6.02 -4.87 -2.40
CA SER A 104 -7.23 -4.29 -1.83
C SER A 104 -7.51 -4.75 -0.38
N ASP A 105 -6.85 -5.83 0.05
CA ASP A 105 -7.03 -6.53 1.32
C ASP A 105 -5.92 -6.29 2.37
N GLU A 106 -4.87 -5.50 2.08
CA GLU A 106 -3.76 -5.28 3.02
C GLU A 106 -3.74 -3.84 3.58
N TYR A 107 -3.42 -3.73 4.88
CA TYR A 107 -3.31 -2.44 5.57
C TYR A 107 -1.92 -1.84 5.41
N GLY A 108 -1.90 -0.52 5.22
CA GLY A 108 -0.70 0.29 5.28
C GLY A 108 -0.58 1.07 6.58
N GLU A 109 0.52 0.89 7.32
CA GLU A 109 0.73 1.62 8.59
C GLU A 109 1.12 3.10 8.36
N GLU A 110 1.64 3.46 7.19
CA GLU A 110 2.33 4.74 7.00
C GLU A 110 1.41 5.93 6.66
N TYR A 111 0.20 5.70 6.16
CA TYR A 111 -0.77 6.74 5.73
C TYR A 111 -2.12 6.76 6.47
N ALA A 112 -2.18 6.08 7.62
CA ALA A 112 -3.15 6.29 8.67
C ALA A 112 -4.47 5.47 8.66
N PHE A 113 -4.98 5.32 9.89
CA PHE A 113 -6.37 5.05 10.29
C PHE A 113 -7.12 3.93 9.55
N GLY A 114 -6.53 2.76 9.37
CA GLY A 114 -7.27 1.58 8.92
C GLY A 114 -7.88 1.71 7.53
N ALA A 115 -7.31 2.54 6.65
CA ALA A 115 -7.66 2.56 5.24
C ALA A 115 -6.87 1.50 4.46
N CYS A 116 -7.50 0.88 3.47
CA CYS A 116 -6.87 -0.10 2.59
C CYS A 116 -6.06 0.61 1.49
N GLU A 117 -5.01 -0.03 0.99
CA GLU A 117 -4.10 0.47 -0.06
C GLU A 117 -4.81 0.94 -1.34
N THR A 118 -6.00 0.39 -1.61
CA THR A 118 -6.83 0.74 -2.76
C THR A 118 -7.80 1.88 -2.51
N ASN A 119 -8.03 2.30 -1.26
CA ASN A 119 -9.07 3.25 -0.84
C ASN A 119 -8.46 4.44 -0.08
N VAL A 120 -7.37 4.99 -0.61
CA VAL A 120 -6.73 6.18 -0.04
C VAL A 120 -7.37 7.44 -0.63
N TYR A 121 -7.98 8.25 0.23
CA TYR A 121 -8.60 9.52 -0.11
C TYR A 121 -7.63 10.69 0.09
N CYS A 122 -7.73 11.72 -0.73
CA CYS A 122 -6.85 12.90 -0.62
C CYS A 122 -6.74 13.55 0.76
N PRO A 123 -7.81 13.72 1.55
CA PRO A 123 -7.67 14.29 2.90
C PRO A 123 -6.91 13.40 3.90
N LEU A 124 -6.62 12.13 3.57
CA LEU A 124 -5.70 11.26 4.33
C LEU A 124 -4.23 11.48 3.94
N VAL A 125 -3.98 11.93 2.71
CA VAL A 125 -2.63 12.13 2.17
C VAL A 125 -2.11 13.53 2.43
N THR A 126 -2.95 14.55 2.22
CA THR A 126 -2.57 15.95 2.40
C THR A 126 -3.75 16.79 2.89
N ARG A 127 -3.43 17.88 3.57
CA ARG A 127 -4.41 18.89 3.97
C ARG A 127 -4.54 19.92 2.86
N CYS A 128 -5.76 20.29 2.52
CA CYS A 128 -6.00 21.36 1.56
C CYS A 128 -6.39 22.65 2.31
N ASP A 129 -5.40 23.52 2.52
CA ASP A 129 -5.56 24.83 3.16
C ASP A 129 -6.03 25.88 2.15
N THR A 130 -7.33 25.87 1.84
CA THR A 130 -7.92 26.78 0.86
C THR A 130 -9.16 27.43 1.41
N CYS A 131 -9.54 28.59 0.87
CA CYS A 131 -10.87 29.16 1.13
C CYS A 131 -11.15 29.52 2.61
N GLY A 132 -10.10 29.78 3.40
CA GLY A 132 -10.21 30.09 4.83
C GLY A 132 -10.57 28.88 5.72
N ARG A 133 -10.52 27.66 5.18
CA ARG A 133 -10.78 26.41 5.89
C ARG A 133 -9.65 25.42 5.64
N ASN A 134 -9.23 24.68 6.66
CA ASN A 134 -8.35 23.54 6.48
C ASN A 134 -9.19 22.31 6.17
N LEU A 135 -9.12 21.81 4.94
CA LEU A 135 -9.76 20.56 4.56
C LEU A 135 -8.84 19.39 4.95
N ASP A 136 -8.83 19.07 6.24
CA ASP A 136 -8.31 17.81 6.77
C ASP A 136 -9.39 16.73 6.75
N PHE A 137 -9.01 15.47 7.02
CA PHE A 137 -9.94 14.34 7.02
C PHE A 137 -11.19 14.56 7.88
N LYS A 138 -11.04 15.09 9.10
CA LYS A 138 -12.16 15.33 10.00
C LYS A 138 -13.11 16.40 9.44
N THR A 139 -12.56 17.50 8.96
CA THR A 139 -13.33 18.60 8.38
C THR A 139 -14.00 18.17 7.09
N CYS A 140 -13.31 17.39 6.26
CA CYS A 140 -13.85 16.77 5.06
C CYS A 140 -15.02 15.86 5.37
N PHE A 141 -14.87 14.97 6.34
CA PHE A 141 -15.92 14.05 6.74
C PHE A 141 -17.18 14.81 7.21
N GLN A 142 -17.00 15.87 8.01
CA GLN A 142 -18.10 16.74 8.44
C GLN A 142 -18.74 17.50 7.28
N LEU A 143 -17.94 18.01 6.34
CA LEU A 143 -18.42 18.74 5.16
C LEU A 143 -19.26 17.84 4.26
N VAL A 144 -18.76 16.64 3.92
CA VAL A 144 -19.48 15.66 3.09
C VAL A 144 -20.77 15.23 3.79
N CYS A 145 -20.71 14.99 5.10
CA CYS A 145 -21.90 14.69 5.89
C CYS A 145 -22.96 15.79 5.80
N GLN A 146 -22.56 17.05 5.98
CA GLN A 146 -23.47 18.19 5.92
C GLN A 146 -24.07 18.34 4.51
N PHE A 147 -23.24 18.21 3.48
CA PHE A 147 -23.67 18.24 2.08
C PHE A 147 -24.77 17.21 1.78
N PHE A 148 -24.63 15.98 2.27
CA PHE A 148 -25.67 14.96 2.09
C PHE A 148 -26.91 15.21 2.95
N LYS A 149 -26.77 15.76 4.16
CA LYS A 149 -27.94 16.16 4.98
C LYS A 149 -28.79 17.21 4.29
N ASP A 150 -28.16 18.15 3.60
CA ASP A 150 -28.87 19.23 2.92
C ASP A 150 -29.59 18.73 1.66
N GLN A 151 -29.11 17.66 1.03
CA GLN A 151 -29.76 17.03 -0.13
C GLN A 151 -30.81 15.97 0.24
N ILE A 152 -30.60 15.25 1.33
CA ILE A 152 -31.42 14.10 1.71
C ILE A 152 -32.42 14.54 2.78
N THR A 153 -33.64 14.82 2.34
CA THR A 153 -34.77 15.16 3.22
C THR A 153 -35.81 14.04 3.26
N GLY A 154 -36.67 14.06 4.29
CA GLY A 154 -37.78 13.11 4.46
C GLY A 154 -37.59 12.08 5.57
N PRO A 155 -38.52 11.10 5.69
CA PRO A 155 -38.41 10.05 6.70
C PRO A 155 -37.13 9.23 6.49
N ASN A 156 -36.48 8.85 7.59
CA ASN A 156 -35.22 8.10 7.60
C ASN A 156 -34.04 8.83 6.91
N ALA A 157 -34.07 10.16 6.78
CA ALA A 157 -32.98 10.94 6.21
C ALA A 157 -31.62 10.61 6.85
N THR A 158 -31.56 10.51 8.18
CA THR A 158 -30.33 10.15 8.92
C THR A 158 -29.73 8.81 8.47
N THR A 159 -30.55 7.77 8.33
CA THR A 159 -30.09 6.45 7.86
C THR A 159 -29.59 6.51 6.42
N ARG A 160 -30.27 7.26 5.56
CA ARG A 160 -29.88 7.41 4.16
C ARG A 160 -28.57 8.18 4.01
N VAL A 161 -28.39 9.26 4.78
CA VAL A 161 -27.11 9.98 4.85
C VAL A 161 -25.99 9.05 5.33
N ALA A 162 -26.25 8.24 6.36
CA ALA A 162 -25.27 7.26 6.84
C ALA A 162 -24.86 6.28 5.74
N LEU A 163 -25.82 5.73 5.00
CA LEU A 163 -25.57 4.79 3.89
C LEU A 163 -24.76 5.45 2.76
N GLU A 164 -25.08 6.69 2.38
CA GLU A 164 -24.27 7.43 1.38
C GLU A 164 -22.84 7.68 1.89
N MET A 165 -22.67 8.05 3.16
CA MET A 165 -21.35 8.22 3.74
C MET A 165 -20.53 6.91 3.71
N PHE A 166 -21.15 5.77 3.99
CA PHE A 166 -20.50 4.46 3.92
C PHE A 166 -20.21 3.99 2.49
N ASP A 167 -21.07 4.34 1.53
CA ASP A 167 -20.84 4.03 0.12
C ASP A 167 -19.69 4.87 -0.45
N ARG A 168 -19.63 6.15 -0.09
CA ARG A 168 -18.63 7.10 -0.57
C ARG A 168 -17.28 6.95 0.09
N TYR A 169 -17.29 6.59 1.37
CA TYR A 169 -16.08 6.24 2.08
C TYR A 169 -16.09 4.77 2.44
N GLU A 170 -15.40 3.98 1.61
CA GLU A 170 -15.05 2.60 1.92
C GLU A 170 -14.03 2.54 3.06
N PHE A 171 -14.46 2.84 4.29
CA PHE A 171 -13.70 2.64 5.54
C PHE A 171 -13.76 1.20 6.05
N GLY A 172 -14.36 0.30 5.27
CA GLY A 172 -14.47 -1.10 5.66
C GLY A 172 -13.08 -1.71 5.88
N GLU A 173 -13.05 -2.73 6.75
CA GLU A 173 -11.96 -3.69 6.76
C GLU A 173 -11.61 -4.07 5.31
N CYS A 174 -10.33 -4.33 5.05
CA CYS A 174 -9.84 -4.75 3.74
C CYS A 174 -10.35 -6.17 3.44
N LEU A 175 -11.65 -6.26 3.24
CA LEU A 175 -12.44 -7.47 3.14
C LEU A 175 -12.40 -7.93 1.70
N THR A 176 -12.14 -9.21 1.55
CA THR A 176 -12.28 -9.90 0.28
C THR A 176 -13.73 -9.78 -0.22
N PRO A 177 -13.97 -9.90 -1.54
CA PRO A 177 -15.33 -9.91 -2.10
C PRO A 177 -16.27 -10.93 -1.44
N GLU A 178 -15.76 -12.06 -0.96
CA GLU A 178 -16.52 -13.07 -0.22
C GLU A 178 -16.95 -12.59 1.17
N GLU A 179 -16.10 -11.83 1.87
CA GLU A 179 -16.43 -11.26 3.18
C GLU A 179 -17.41 -10.08 3.07
N LYS A 180 -17.29 -9.26 2.00
CA LYS A 180 -18.27 -8.20 1.69
C LYS A 180 -19.70 -8.76 1.51
N ALA A 181 -19.85 -9.94 0.93
CA ALA A 181 -21.16 -10.59 0.74
C ALA A 181 -21.78 -11.09 2.05
N ASN A 182 -20.96 -11.48 3.03
CA ASN A 182 -21.42 -12.03 4.31
C ASN A 182 -21.61 -10.98 5.42
N LYS A 183 -21.04 -9.78 5.28
CA LYS A 183 -21.05 -8.75 6.33
C LYS A 183 -22.21 -7.73 6.24
N LEU A 184 -23.19 -7.95 5.35
CA LEU A 184 -24.40 -7.11 5.25
C LEU A 184 -25.29 -7.18 6.51
N THR A 185 -24.93 -8.00 7.50
CA THR A 185 -25.60 -8.10 8.79
C THR A 185 -24.73 -7.47 9.88
N TRP A 186 -24.83 -6.14 10.01
CA TRP A 186 -24.52 -5.33 11.19
C TRP A 186 -23.13 -5.48 11.82
N ASP A 187 -22.27 -4.48 11.62
CA ASP A 187 -21.50 -3.95 12.75
C ASP A 187 -21.46 -2.43 12.73
N THR A 188 -22.41 -1.87 13.47
CA THR A 188 -22.55 -0.47 13.87
C THR A 188 -21.48 -0.05 14.87
N ALA A 189 -20.21 -0.37 14.60
CA ALA A 189 -19.12 0.47 15.09
C ALA A 189 -19.02 1.66 14.12
N LEU A 190 -20.04 2.53 14.19
CA LEU A 190 -19.98 3.83 13.55
C LEU A 190 -18.68 4.47 14.02
N ILE A 191 -17.74 4.66 13.08
CA ILE A 191 -16.56 5.51 13.24
C ILE A 191 -17.06 6.75 14.03
N PRO A 192 -16.43 7.16 15.15
CA PRO A 192 -16.92 8.24 16.01
C PRO A 192 -17.34 9.49 15.23
N GLU A 193 -16.69 9.74 14.10
CA GLU A 193 -16.96 10.75 13.10
C GLU A 193 -18.35 10.59 12.44
N VAL A 194 -18.78 9.37 12.07
CA VAL A 194 -20.13 9.09 11.55
C VAL A 194 -21.17 9.33 12.64
N SER A 195 -20.94 8.88 13.88
CA SER A 195 -21.84 9.15 15.00
C SER A 195 -21.96 10.66 15.29
N SER A 196 -20.82 11.38 15.27
CA SER A 196 -20.76 12.84 15.39
C SER A 196 -21.49 13.54 14.23
N CYS A 197 -21.32 13.05 13.01
CA CYS A 197 -22.03 13.52 11.83
C CYS A 197 -23.54 13.35 12.01
N LEU A 198 -24.01 12.18 12.44
CA LEU A 198 -25.45 11.89 12.55
C LEU A 198 -26.08 12.47 13.83
N GLY A 199 -25.29 13.08 14.71
CA GLY A 199 -25.76 13.61 16.01
C GLY A 199 -26.22 12.49 16.96
N ILE A 200 -25.72 11.27 16.76
CA ILE A 200 -26.04 10.13 17.61
C ILE A 200 -25.10 10.20 18.82
N PRO A 201 -25.61 10.25 20.07
CA PRO A 201 -24.77 10.23 21.24
C PRO A 201 -23.96 8.93 21.28
N THR A 202 -22.64 9.04 21.27
CA THR A 202 -21.73 7.91 21.48
C THR A 202 -21.79 7.52 22.95
N SER A 203 -22.31 6.34 23.25
CA SER A 203 -22.38 5.77 24.60
C SER A 203 -21.04 5.23 25.07
#